data_AF-A0A7W3P5Q9-F1
#
_entry.id   AF-A0A7W3P5Q9-F1
#
_cell.length_a   1.000
_cell.length_b   1.000
_cell.length_c   1.000
_cell.angle_alpha   90.00
_cell.angle_beta   90.00
_cell.angle_gamma   90.00
#
_symmetry.space_group_name_H-M   'P 1'
#
loop_
_entity.id
_entity.type
_entity.pdbx_description
1 polymer ?
#
loop_
_entity_poly.entity_id
_entity_poly.type
_entity_poly.pdbx_seq_one_letter_code
_entity_poly.pdbx_strand_id
1 'polypeptide(L)'
;MSYQAYLDAIERKTGRTPRQLLDEAAERGYGPSTKAAEVVAWLGGTYDLGRGHAMALYGVLKNGPVAPAKHVGSTGSHRDAEATLRLDGLDAR
;
A
#
# COMPACT_ATOMS: atom_id res chain seq x y z
N MET A 1 -2.81 9.46 -10.78
CA MET A 1 -3.20 8.99 -9.44
C MET A 1 -2.01 9.06 -8.54
N SER A 2 -2.23 9.58 -7.34
CA SER A 2 -1.23 9.68 -6.29
C SER A 2 -1.08 8.31 -5.59
N TYR A 3 -0.02 8.10 -4.80
CA TYR A 3 0.17 6.85 -4.09
C TYR A 3 -0.94 6.60 -3.07
N GLN A 4 -1.42 7.65 -2.41
CA GLN A 4 -2.56 7.57 -1.50
C GLN A 4 -3.82 7.04 -2.20
N ALA A 5 -4.08 7.44 -3.45
CA ALA A 5 -5.24 6.95 -4.21
C ALA A 5 -5.21 5.42 -4.45
N TYR A 6 -4.01 4.82 -4.53
CA TYR A 6 -3.89 3.36 -4.57
C TYR A 6 -4.24 2.72 -3.22
N LEU A 7 -3.80 3.29 -2.10
CA LEU A 7 -4.12 2.80 -0.75
C LEU A 7 -5.63 2.89 -0.47
N ASP A 8 -6.25 4.01 -0.81
CA ASP A 8 -7.69 4.21 -0.71
C ASP A 8 -8.47 3.20 -1.57
N ALA A 9 -7.97 2.90 -2.78
CA ALA A 9 -8.58 1.90 -3.65
C ALA A 9 -8.41 0.46 -3.13
N ILE A 10 -7.30 0.17 -2.44
CA ILE A 10 -7.09 -1.12 -1.77
C ILE A 10 -8.13 -1.30 -0.67
N GLU A 11 -8.34 -0.29 0.18
CA GLU A 11 -9.33 -0.36 1.25
C GLU A 11 -10.75 -0.58 0.72
N ARG A 12 -11.14 0.14 -0.34
CA ARG A 12 -12.45 -0.06 -0.98
C ARG A 12 -12.65 -1.47 -1.54
N LYS A 13 -11.58 -2.13 -1.98
CA LYS A 13 -11.64 -3.49 -2.56
C LYS A 13 -11.59 -4.57 -1.51
N THR A 14 -10.74 -4.39 -0.51
CA THR A 14 -10.44 -5.40 0.51
C THR A 14 -11.33 -5.27 1.74
N GLY A 15 -11.96 -4.12 1.95
CA GLY A 15 -12.66 -3.78 3.20
C GLY A 15 -11.71 -3.62 4.40
N ARG A 16 -10.41 -3.54 4.16
CA ARG A 16 -9.36 -3.46 5.17
C ARG A 16 -8.54 -2.20 4.98
N THR A 17 -8.20 -1.53 6.08
CA THR A 17 -7.31 -0.38 5.99
C THR A 17 -5.90 -0.84 5.61
N PRO A 18 -5.08 0.02 4.99
CA PRO A 18 -3.69 -0.33 4.69
C PRO A 18 -2.92 -0.79 5.93
N ARG A 19 -3.16 -0.20 7.11
CA ARG A 19 -2.55 -0.64 8.38
C ARG A 19 -2.97 -2.07 8.73
N GLN A 20 -4.25 -2.39 8.66
CA GLN A 20 -4.74 -3.76 8.94
C GLN A 20 -4.09 -4.78 8.00
N LEU A 21 -3.95 -4.47 6.71
CA LEU A 21 -3.30 -5.38 5.78
C LEU A 21 -1.80 -5.57 6.08
N LEU A 22 -1.12 -4.54 6.60
CA LEU A 22 0.27 -4.66 7.04
C LEU A 22 0.39 -5.48 8.32
N ASP A 23 -0.55 -5.33 9.25
CA ASP A 23 -0.62 -6.14 10.47
C ASP A 23 -0.87 -7.62 10.11
N GLU A 24 -1.83 -7.90 9.22
CA GLU A 24 -2.09 -9.26 8.70
C GLU A 24 -0.89 -9.85 7.95
N ALA A 25 -0.12 -9.01 7.25
CA ALA A 25 1.13 -9.42 6.62
C ALA A 25 2.18 -9.80 7.67
N ALA A 26 2.34 -9.00 8.73
CA ALA A 26 3.25 -9.30 9.83
C ALA A 26 2.87 -10.58 10.58
N GLU A 27 1.58 -10.81 10.82
CA GLU A 27 1.05 -12.06 11.40
C GLU A 27 1.39 -13.29 10.56
N ARG A 28 1.50 -13.14 9.23
CA ARG A 28 1.92 -14.18 8.29
C ARG A 28 3.44 -14.36 8.22
N GLY A 29 4.20 -13.54 8.93
CA GLY A 29 5.65 -13.49 8.84
C GLY A 29 6.15 -12.78 7.57
N TYR A 30 5.29 -12.01 6.90
CA TYR A 30 5.71 -11.17 5.79
C TYR A 30 6.32 -9.87 6.31
N GLY A 31 7.43 -9.48 5.69
CA GLY A 31 8.15 -8.26 6.04
C GLY A 31 9.00 -7.75 4.87
N PRO A 32 9.93 -6.81 5.15
CA PRO A 32 10.74 -6.18 4.11
C PRO A 32 11.64 -7.14 3.31
N SER A 33 11.96 -8.31 3.88
CA SER A 33 12.75 -9.37 3.25
C SER A 33 11.93 -10.36 2.44
N THR A 34 10.60 -10.37 2.60
CA THR A 34 9.70 -11.26 1.87
C THR A 34 9.66 -10.88 0.40
N LYS A 35 9.62 -11.88 -0.48
CA LYS A 35 9.55 -11.63 -1.92
C LYS A 35 8.21 -10.97 -2.28
N ALA A 36 8.27 -9.93 -3.11
CA ALA A 36 7.08 -9.24 -3.63
C ALA A 36 6.05 -10.22 -4.21
N ALA A 37 6.50 -11.26 -4.91
CA ALA A 37 5.62 -12.26 -5.52
C ALA A 37 4.76 -13.00 -4.49
N GLU A 38 5.30 -13.30 -3.31
CA GLU A 38 4.57 -14.01 -2.24
C GLU A 38 3.47 -13.13 -1.65
N VAL A 39 3.79 -11.87 -1.34
CA VAL A 39 2.83 -10.88 -0.82
C VAL A 39 1.74 -10.58 -1.86
N VAL A 40 2.11 -10.43 -3.13
CA VAL A 40 1.16 -10.19 -4.23
C VAL A 40 0.25 -11.40 -4.44
N ALA A 41 0.79 -12.61 -4.40
CA ALA A 41 -0.01 -13.83 -4.53
C ALA A 41 -1.01 -13.97 -3.37
N TRP A 42 -0.60 -13.67 -2.14
CA TRP A 42 -1.49 -13.66 -0.98
C TRP A 42 -2.62 -12.63 -1.12
N LEU A 43 -2.30 -11.39 -1.45
CA LEU A 43 -3.29 -10.32 -1.61
C LEU A 43 -4.27 -10.60 -2.75
N GLY A 44 -3.76 -11.13 -3.87
CA GLY A 44 -4.58 -11.57 -4.99
C GLY A 44 -5.49 -12.75 -4.63
N GLY A 45 -4.98 -13.76 -3.95
CA GLY A 45 -5.77 -14.94 -3.58
C GLY A 45 -6.80 -14.67 -2.48
N THR A 46 -6.50 -13.78 -1.54
CA THR A 46 -7.36 -13.52 -0.37
C THR A 46 -8.40 -12.43 -0.63
N TYR A 47 -8.01 -11.38 -1.36
CA TYR A 47 -8.87 -10.19 -1.55
C TYR A 47 -9.13 -9.85 -3.01
N ASP A 48 -8.80 -10.75 -3.94
CA ASP A 48 -8.88 -10.50 -5.40
C ASP A 48 -8.15 -9.20 -5.82
N LEU A 49 -7.06 -8.89 -5.09
CA LEU A 49 -6.35 -7.64 -5.29
C LEU A 49 -5.45 -7.72 -6.52
N GLY A 50 -5.78 -6.95 -7.55
CA GLY A 50 -4.97 -6.87 -8.76
C GLY A 50 -3.53 -6.40 -8.48
N ARG A 51 -2.57 -6.94 -9.26
CA ARG A 51 -1.11 -6.77 -9.09
C ARG A 51 -0.65 -5.33 -8.82
N GLY A 52 -1.22 -4.34 -9.51
CA GLY A 52 -0.83 -2.93 -9.32
C GLY A 52 -1.11 -2.41 -7.90
N HIS A 53 -2.26 -2.77 -7.34
CA HIS A 53 -2.64 -2.40 -5.98
C HIS A 53 -1.83 -3.20 -4.95
N ALA A 54 -1.64 -4.49 -5.17
CA ALA A 54 -0.81 -5.32 -4.32
C ALA A 54 0.65 -4.83 -4.23
N MET A 55 1.21 -4.36 -5.34
CA MET A 55 2.55 -3.77 -5.37
C MET A 55 2.64 -2.44 -4.63
N ALA A 56 1.56 -1.65 -4.59
CA ALA A 56 1.52 -0.45 -3.77
C ALA A 56 1.60 -0.83 -2.28
N LEU A 57 0.76 -1.75 -1.79
CA LEU A 57 0.86 -2.19 -0.38
C LEU A 57 2.24 -2.79 -0.06
N TYR A 58 2.78 -3.63 -0.93
CA TYR A 58 4.13 -4.19 -0.76
C TYR A 58 5.21 -3.10 -0.68
N GLY A 59 5.06 -2.01 -1.42
CA GLY A 59 5.95 -0.86 -1.32
C GLY A 59 5.98 -0.26 0.09
N VAL A 60 4.82 -0.19 0.75
CA VAL A 60 4.70 0.25 2.15
C VAL A 60 5.28 -0.78 3.11
N LEU A 61 4.98 -2.08 2.91
CA LEU A 61 5.54 -3.16 3.72
C LEU A 61 7.08 -3.14 3.71
N LYS A 62 7.68 -2.86 2.54
CA LYS A 62 9.12 -2.88 2.36
C LYS A 62 9.83 -1.63 2.88
N ASN A 63 9.24 -0.45 2.66
CA ASN A 63 9.92 0.83 2.89
C ASN A 63 9.31 1.65 4.05
N GLY A 64 8.25 1.14 4.69
CA GLY A 64 7.47 1.88 5.68
C GLY A 64 6.40 2.81 5.05
N PRO A 65 5.69 3.61 5.87
CA PRO A 65 4.61 4.52 5.46
C PRO A 65 5.10 5.76 4.69
N VAL A 66 6.11 5.59 3.83
CA VAL A 66 6.75 6.67 3.08
C VAL A 66 6.47 6.45 1.60
N ALA A 67 5.88 7.44 0.96
CA ALA A 67 5.71 7.41 -0.50
C ALA A 67 7.10 7.34 -1.15
N PRO A 68 7.32 6.49 -2.18
CA PRO A 68 8.63 6.35 -2.79
C PRO A 68 9.14 7.70 -3.29
N ALA A 69 10.35 8.09 -2.86
CA ALA A 69 10.95 9.43 -3.08
C ALA A 69 10.96 9.91 -4.54
N LYS A 70 10.90 9.00 -5.51
CA LYS A 70 10.71 9.29 -6.95
C LYS A 70 9.37 9.97 -7.31
N HIS A 71 8.42 10.06 -6.36
CA HIS A 71 7.14 10.79 -6.50
C HIS A 71 7.00 11.96 -5.53
N VAL A 72 7.98 12.19 -4.65
CA VAL A 72 7.98 13.30 -3.69
C VAL A 72 8.93 14.38 -4.22
N GLY A 73 8.38 15.52 -4.64
CA GLY A 73 9.16 16.69 -5.08
C GLY A 73 9.35 16.87 -6.61
N SER A 74 8.72 16.07 -7.47
CA SER A 74 8.73 16.33 -8.92
C SER A 74 7.68 17.38 -9.31
N THR A 75 8.04 18.28 -10.24
CA THR A 75 7.22 19.41 -10.73
C THR A 75 6.13 18.98 -11.73
N GLY A 76 5.41 17.89 -11.44
CA GLY A 76 4.37 17.34 -12.33
C GLY A 76 3.00 17.22 -11.66
N SER A 77 1.95 17.12 -12.47
CA SER A 77 0.51 17.02 -12.08
C SER A 77 0.14 15.75 -11.27
N HIS A 78 1.13 14.97 -10.84
CA HIS A 78 1.01 13.70 -10.12
C HIS A 78 1.64 13.79 -8.72
N ARG A 79 1.44 14.91 -8.01
CA ARG A 79 1.97 15.06 -6.65
C ARG A 79 1.04 14.43 -5.60
N ASP A 80 1.63 13.68 -4.69
CA ASP A 80 1.08 13.49 -3.35
C ASP A 80 1.34 14.78 -2.55
N ALA A 81 0.34 15.26 -1.79
CA ALA A 81 0.44 16.51 -1.02
C ALA A 81 1.38 16.40 0.19
N GLU A 82 1.60 15.18 0.68
CA GLU A 82 2.42 14.86 1.85
C GLU A 82 3.26 13.60 1.58
N ALA A 83 4.47 13.54 2.12
CA ALA A 83 5.37 12.39 1.96
C ALA A 83 4.93 11.17 2.80
N THR A 84 4.14 11.42 3.85
CA THR A 84 3.64 10.41 4.78
C THR A 84 2.32 9.87 4.27
N LEU A 85 2.25 8.54 4.13
CA LEU A 85 1.03 7.86 3.70
C LEU A 85 0.09 7.64 4.89
N ARG A 86 -1.20 7.92 4.68
CA ARG A 86 -2.23 7.63 5.69
C ARG A 86 -2.61 6.16 5.58
N LEU A 87 -2.39 5.42 6.66
CA LEU A 87 -2.65 3.97 6.70
C LEU A 87 -3.90 3.61 7.54
N ASP A 88 -4.44 4.58 8.26
CA ASP A 88 -5.55 4.45 9.19
C ASP A 88 -6.91 4.28 8.49
N GLY A 89 -6.94 4.59 7.20
CA GLY A 89 -8.05 4.33 6.30
C GLY A 89 -8.77 5.59 5.81
N LEU A 90 -9.84 5.38 5.03
CA LEU A 90 -10.63 6.44 4.42
C LEU A 90 -11.42 7.27 5.44
N ASP A 91 -11.85 6.65 6.53
CA ASP A 91 -12.68 7.25 7.57
C ASP A 91 -11.90 8.14 8.55
N ALA A 92 -10.56 8.07 8.55
CA ALA A 92 -9.69 8.94 9.34
C ALA A 92 -9.46 10.32 8.69
N ARG A 93 -10.39 10.78 7.84
CA ARG A 93 -10.29 11.99 7.03
C ARG A 93 -10.91 13.22 7.70
#